data_AF-A0ABD3WXE5-F1
#
_entry.id   AF-A0ABD3WXE5-F1
#
_cell.length_a   1.000
_cell.length_b   1.000
_cell.length_c   1.000
_cell.angle_alpha   90.00
_cell.angle_beta   90.00
_cell.angle_gamma   90.00
#
_symmetry.space_group_name_H-M   'P 1'
#
loop_
_entity.id
_entity.type
_entity.pdbx_description
1 polymer ?
#
loop_
_entity_poly.entity_id
_entity_poly.type
_entity_poly.pdbx_seq_one_letter_code
_entity_poly.pdbx_strand_id
1 'polypeptide(L)'
;MSYNLCTGWTLFFVSALGLAGMSYLQIDLGTLFQFGLRTLLILGFLTFIIQYIVLPLLKRLKTKSTLQQDAQEPEPDIVQKLKQARKTVQEKYSLEAGSYKERILKPREDAKRAQNEKELYRFMGPAWKGKGNILGGEDTPKSPDTDNTNRDAAVHRQLPEHTDEVRRNIASQLKQTSSNIKTKKVIVLPDEPPDGAADSVLVVLRTPIGTKHKRRFLLSNTAQVLLDFMTVIGFHQSAYTIATSYPRQLLGSQADSTLEELGFIHQVVLNIEEIEL
;
A
#
# COMPACT_ATOMS: atom_id res chain seq x y z
N MET A 1 9.89 -33.85 45.75
CA MET A 1 9.45 -33.03 46.89
C MET A 1 10.63 -32.85 47.86
N SER A 2 11.59 -31.99 47.53
CA SER A 2 12.86 -31.89 48.31
C SER A 2 13.44 -30.48 48.35
N TYR A 3 12.60 -29.44 48.34
CA TYR A 3 13.06 -28.04 48.36
C TYR A 3 12.61 -27.24 49.58
N ASN A 4 11.86 -27.84 50.51
CA ASN A 4 11.29 -27.12 51.65
C ASN A 4 12.13 -27.19 52.95
N LEU A 5 13.21 -27.98 52.99
CA LEU A 5 14.07 -28.07 54.19
C LEU A 5 15.25 -27.08 54.19
N CYS A 6 15.65 -26.53 53.04
CA CYS A 6 16.84 -25.67 52.95
C CYS A 6 16.53 -24.19 53.29
N THR A 7 15.32 -23.72 52.99
CA THR A 7 14.93 -22.30 53.18
C THR A 7 14.70 -21.91 54.65
N GLY A 8 14.34 -22.88 55.50
CA GLY A 8 14.13 -22.64 56.93
C GLY A 8 15.42 -22.31 57.67
N TRP A 9 16.51 -23.00 57.35
CA TRP A 9 17.81 -22.79 57.99
C TRP A 9 18.46 -21.48 57.54
N THR A 10 18.33 -21.11 56.26
CA THR A 10 18.84 -19.82 55.77
C THR A 10 18.13 -18.63 56.41
N LEU A 11 16.81 -18.72 56.63
CA LEU A 11 16.06 -17.66 57.31
C LEU A 11 16.42 -17.55 58.79
N PHE A 12 16.66 -18.68 59.47
CA PHE A 12 17.07 -18.69 60.87
C PHE A 12 18.46 -18.10 61.07
N PHE A 13 19.43 -18.44 60.20
CA PHE A 13 20.78 -17.87 60.27
C PHE A 13 20.83 -16.38 59.94
N VAL A 14 20.06 -15.91 58.95
CA VAL A 14 19.97 -14.47 58.62
C VAL A 14 19.31 -13.68 59.74
N SER A 15 18.26 -14.22 60.37
CA SER A 15 17.60 -13.60 61.53
C SER A 15 18.51 -13.57 62.77
N ALA A 16 19.26 -14.66 63.02
CA ALA A 16 20.20 -14.74 64.14
C ALA A 16 21.39 -13.78 63.96
N LEU A 17 21.91 -13.63 62.74
CA LEU A 17 22.96 -12.65 62.43
C LEU A 17 22.46 -11.21 62.58
N GLY A 18 21.21 -10.93 62.19
CA GLY A 18 20.57 -9.63 62.35
C GLY A 18 20.38 -9.23 63.81
N LEU A 19 19.96 -10.16 64.67
CA LEU A 19 19.79 -9.92 66.10
C LEU A 19 21.12 -9.85 66.86
N ALA A 20 22.12 -10.66 66.47
CA ALA A 20 23.48 -10.57 67.01
C ALA A 20 24.17 -9.24 66.62
N GLY A 21 23.96 -8.76 65.39
CA GLY A 21 24.44 -7.45 64.94
C GLY A 21 23.80 -6.27 65.67
N MET A 22 22.51 -6.38 66.02
CA MET A 22 21.79 -5.39 66.84
C MET A 22 22.26 -5.37 68.30
N SER A 23 22.82 -6.49 68.79
CA SER A 23 23.30 -6.62 70.17
C SER A 23 24.74 -6.10 70.36
N TYR A 24 25.56 -6.15 69.30
CA TYR A 24 27.00 -5.84 69.37
C TYR A 24 27.35 -4.39 69.05
N LEU A 25 26.39 -3.60 68.58
CA LEU A 25 26.63 -2.21 68.26
C LEU A 25 25.59 -1.33 68.96
N GLN A 26 26.04 -0.48 69.89
CA GLN A 26 25.28 0.69 70.37
C GLN A 26 25.10 1.67 69.19
N ILE A 27 24.23 1.31 68.24
CA ILE A 27 23.88 2.11 67.07
C ILE A 27 22.80 3.09 67.51
N ASP A 28 23.13 4.38 67.43
CA ASP A 28 22.16 5.46 67.60
C ASP A 28 21.00 5.29 66.61
N LEU A 29 19.77 5.50 67.08
CA LEU A 29 18.54 5.36 66.31
C LEU A 29 18.57 6.17 64.99
N GLY A 30 19.26 7.31 65.01
CA GLY A 30 19.48 8.15 63.82
C GLY A 30 20.32 7.46 62.75
N THR A 31 21.35 6.70 63.13
CA THR A 31 22.19 5.97 62.16
C THR A 31 21.43 4.79 61.55
N LEU A 32 20.62 4.08 62.33
CA LEU A 32 19.73 3.03 61.84
C LEU A 32 18.73 3.57 60.80
N PHE A 33 18.13 4.75 61.09
CA PHE A 33 17.21 5.41 60.17
C PHE A 33 17.90 5.82 58.86
N GLN A 34 19.12 6.34 58.93
CA GLN A 34 19.91 6.70 57.75
C GLN A 34 20.26 5.48 56.89
N PHE A 35 20.62 4.35 57.50
CA PHE A 35 20.84 3.10 56.76
C PHE A 35 19.55 2.59 56.12
N GLY A 36 18.42 2.63 56.83
CA GLY A 36 17.11 2.25 56.29
C GLY A 36 16.68 3.11 55.10
N LEU A 37 16.89 4.42 55.17
CA LEU A 37 16.55 5.33 54.07
C LEU A 37 17.43 5.09 52.84
N ARG A 38 18.74 4.87 53.04
CA ARG A 38 19.68 4.60 51.94
C ARG A 38 19.39 3.26 51.26
N THR A 39 19.07 2.21 52.02
CA THR A 39 18.72 0.91 51.43
C THR A 39 17.43 0.98 50.63
N LEU A 40 16.42 1.71 51.12
CA LEU A 40 15.17 1.94 50.37
C LEU A 40 15.40 2.74 49.08
N LEU A 41 16.24 3.79 49.12
CA LEU A 41 16.58 4.55 47.91
C LEU A 41 17.35 3.71 46.89
N ILE A 42 18.32 2.91 47.34
CA ILE A 42 19.05 1.99 46.45
C ILE A 42 18.10 0.97 45.83
N LEU A 43 17.19 0.38 46.62
CA LEU A 43 16.21 -0.59 46.13
C LEU A 43 15.24 0.04 45.12
N GLY A 44 14.76 1.26 45.37
CA GLY A 44 13.92 2.01 44.44
C GLY A 44 14.65 2.35 43.13
N PHE A 45 15.92 2.74 43.22
CA PHE A 45 16.73 3.05 42.04
C PHE A 45 17.02 1.78 41.21
N LEU A 46 17.30 0.66 41.88
CA LEU A 46 17.60 -0.61 41.23
C LEU A 46 16.37 -1.19 40.54
N THR A 47 15.18 -1.09 41.15
CA THR A 47 13.92 -1.45 40.50
C THR A 47 13.60 -0.54 39.31
N PHE A 48 13.83 0.77 39.42
CA PHE A 48 13.68 1.71 38.30
C PHE A 48 14.62 1.40 37.13
N ILE A 49 15.90 1.09 37.40
CA ILE A 49 16.88 0.68 36.38
C ILE A 49 16.42 -0.59 35.66
N ILE A 50 15.93 -1.60 36.41
CA ILE A 50 15.45 -2.84 35.80
C ILE A 50 14.26 -2.54 34.88
N GLN A 51 13.29 -1.75 35.35
CA GLN A 51 12.08 -1.45 34.59
C GLN A 51 12.35 -0.60 33.33
N TYR A 52 13.20 0.41 33.46
CA TYR A 52 13.39 1.46 32.45
C TYR A 52 14.58 1.22 31.52
N ILE A 53 15.59 0.49 31.96
CA ILE A 53 16.82 0.24 31.18
C ILE A 53 16.88 -1.22 30.75
N VAL A 54 16.78 -2.16 31.70
CA VAL A 54 17.04 -3.59 31.42
C VAL A 54 15.91 -4.23 30.60
N LEU A 55 14.64 -4.06 30.99
CA LEU A 55 13.49 -4.63 30.27
C LEU A 55 13.38 -4.16 28.80
N PRO A 56 13.45 -2.85 28.46
CA PRO A 56 13.39 -2.42 27.07
C PRO A 56 14.64 -2.80 26.27
N LEU A 57 15.82 -2.87 26.89
CA LEU A 57 17.03 -3.36 26.23
C LEU A 57 16.91 -4.84 25.89
N LEU A 58 16.40 -5.66 26.82
CA LEU A 58 16.10 -7.07 26.57
C LEU A 58 15.02 -7.25 25.50
N LYS A 59 13.96 -6.42 25.47
CA LYS A 59 12.95 -6.46 24.39
C LYS A 59 13.57 -6.13 23.02
N ARG A 60 14.48 -5.14 22.96
CA ARG A 60 15.22 -4.78 21.72
C ARG A 60 16.21 -5.85 21.27
N LEU A 61 16.81 -6.58 22.20
CA LEU A 61 17.68 -7.73 21.91
C LEU A 61 16.84 -8.95 21.47
N LYS A 62 15.67 -9.15 22.06
CA LYS A 62 14.76 -10.25 21.72
C LYS A 62 14.13 -10.10 20.34
N THR A 63 13.79 -8.87 19.93
CA THR A 63 13.37 -8.61 18.54
C THR A 63 14.49 -8.83 17.53
N LYS A 64 15.76 -8.62 17.90
CA LYS A 64 16.90 -8.99 17.05
C LYS A 64 17.15 -10.50 17.02
N SER A 65 16.93 -11.23 18.12
CA SER A 65 17.11 -12.69 18.14
C SER A 65 16.02 -13.45 17.37
N THR A 66 14.77 -12.94 17.34
CA THR A 66 13.70 -13.55 16.52
C THR A 66 13.99 -13.46 15.02
N LEU A 67 14.65 -12.39 14.56
CA LEU A 67 15.14 -12.29 13.18
C LEU A 67 16.29 -13.26 12.87
N GLN A 68 17.00 -13.75 13.89
CA GLN A 68 18.15 -14.65 13.73
C GLN A 68 17.81 -16.13 13.96
N GLN A 69 16.70 -16.46 14.64
CA GLN A 69 16.20 -17.84 14.76
C GLN A 69 15.48 -18.34 13.50
N ASP A 70 15.04 -17.45 12.60
CA ASP A 70 14.54 -17.82 11.27
C ASP A 70 15.66 -18.11 10.25
N ALA A 71 16.95 -17.99 10.64
CA ALA A 71 18.09 -18.38 9.82
C ALA A 71 18.51 -19.85 10.03
N GLN A 72 17.84 -20.58 10.93
CA GLN A 72 17.92 -22.04 10.99
C GLN A 72 16.90 -22.57 9.98
N GLU A 73 17.36 -23.35 8.98
CA GLU A 73 16.46 -23.89 7.96
C GLU A 73 15.23 -24.50 8.63
N PRO A 74 14.01 -24.02 8.31
CA PRO A 74 12.80 -24.57 8.90
C PRO A 74 12.75 -26.07 8.63
N GLU A 75 12.50 -26.86 9.68
CA GLU A 75 12.27 -28.31 9.61
C GLU A 75 11.53 -28.68 8.31
N PRO A 76 12.04 -29.64 7.50
CA PRO A 76 11.58 -29.89 6.14
C PRO A 76 10.07 -30.18 6.07
N ASP A 77 9.51 -30.77 7.14
CA ASP A 77 8.09 -31.09 7.26
C ASP A 77 7.20 -29.84 7.32
N ILE A 78 7.63 -28.78 8.00
CA ILE A 78 6.88 -27.52 8.10
C ILE A 78 6.85 -26.83 6.74
N VAL A 79 7.99 -26.83 6.05
CA VAL A 79 8.11 -26.28 4.68
C VAL A 79 7.21 -27.03 3.71
N GLN A 80 7.16 -28.36 3.81
CA GLN A 80 6.27 -29.18 2.98
C GLN A 80 4.80 -28.88 3.24
N LYS A 81 4.37 -28.79 4.50
CA LYS A 81 2.99 -28.42 4.86
C LYS A 81 2.61 -27.03 4.33
N LEU A 82 3.50 -26.04 4.46
CA LEU A 82 3.29 -24.71 3.91
C LEU A 82 3.19 -24.71 2.38
N LYS A 83 4.04 -25.50 1.70
CA LYS A 83 3.98 -25.66 0.23
C LYS A 83 2.66 -26.31 -0.20
N GLN A 84 2.18 -27.33 0.51
CA GLN A 84 0.90 -27.97 0.25
C GLN A 84 -0.28 -27.01 0.47
N ALA A 85 -0.26 -26.25 1.58
CA ALA A 85 -1.28 -25.24 1.84
C ALA A 85 -1.32 -24.17 0.72
N ARG A 86 -0.17 -23.69 0.26
CA ARG A 86 -0.10 -22.75 -0.88
C ARG A 86 -0.66 -23.35 -2.16
N LYS A 87 -0.30 -24.60 -2.48
CA LYS A 87 -0.80 -25.30 -3.67
C LYS A 87 -2.31 -25.49 -3.66
N THR A 88 -2.87 -25.95 -2.54
CA THR A 88 -4.33 -26.14 -2.41
C THR A 88 -5.11 -24.84 -2.57
N VAL A 89 -4.58 -23.74 -2.03
CA VAL A 89 -5.17 -22.40 -2.21
C VAL A 89 -5.08 -21.97 -3.68
N GLN A 90 -3.92 -22.13 -4.32
CA GLN A 90 -3.73 -21.79 -5.73
C GLN A 90 -4.63 -22.60 -6.66
N GLU A 91 -4.79 -23.90 -6.41
CA GLU A 91 -5.67 -24.79 -7.14
C GLU A 91 -7.14 -24.33 -7.03
N LYS A 92 -7.60 -24.02 -5.81
CA LYS A 92 -8.95 -23.48 -5.59
C LYS A 92 -9.21 -22.22 -6.41
N TYR A 93 -8.30 -21.25 -6.38
CA TYR A 93 -8.45 -20.03 -7.18
C TYR A 93 -8.39 -20.31 -8.68
N SER A 94 -7.54 -21.24 -9.13
CA SER A 94 -7.46 -21.62 -10.55
C SER A 94 -8.74 -22.27 -11.05
N LEU A 95 -9.36 -23.12 -10.23
CA LEU A 95 -10.65 -23.77 -10.52
C LEU A 95 -11.78 -22.75 -10.54
N GLU A 96 -11.81 -21.83 -9.57
CA GLU A 96 -12.82 -20.78 -9.51
C GLU A 96 -12.73 -19.85 -10.72
N ALA A 97 -11.52 -19.42 -11.10
CA ALA A 97 -11.28 -18.61 -12.29
C ALA A 97 -11.69 -19.33 -13.58
N GLY A 98 -11.38 -20.63 -13.70
CA GLY A 98 -11.85 -21.48 -14.81
C GLY A 98 -13.38 -21.56 -14.86
N SER A 99 -14.02 -21.81 -13.72
CA SER A 99 -15.48 -21.90 -13.61
C SER A 99 -16.19 -20.59 -13.95
N TYR A 100 -15.61 -19.44 -13.56
CA TYR A 100 -16.13 -18.12 -13.91
C TYR A 100 -16.05 -17.86 -15.42
N LYS A 101 -14.91 -18.20 -16.03
CA LYS A 101 -14.71 -18.09 -17.47
C LYS A 101 -15.76 -18.90 -18.24
N GLU A 102 -16.08 -20.09 -17.78
CA GLU A 102 -17.07 -20.96 -18.42
C GLU A 102 -18.52 -20.54 -18.14
N ARG A 103 -18.85 -20.15 -16.91
CA ARG A 103 -20.23 -19.81 -16.52
C ARG A 103 -20.65 -18.42 -17.00
N ILE A 104 -19.74 -17.45 -17.02
CA ILE A 104 -20.08 -16.04 -17.20
C ILE A 104 -19.48 -15.47 -18.49
N LEU A 105 -18.20 -15.72 -18.78
CA LEU A 105 -17.56 -15.10 -19.95
C LEU A 105 -18.01 -15.75 -21.26
N LYS A 106 -17.89 -17.08 -21.39
CA LYS A 106 -18.28 -17.79 -22.63
C LYS A 106 -19.74 -17.53 -23.03
N PRO A 107 -20.75 -17.63 -22.15
CA PRO A 107 -22.14 -17.42 -22.55
C PRO A 107 -22.41 -15.97 -22.97
N ARG A 108 -21.72 -14.99 -22.37
CA ARG A 108 -21.82 -13.59 -22.80
C ARG A 108 -21.22 -13.37 -24.19
N GLU A 109 -20.06 -13.97 -24.45
CA GLU A 109 -19.41 -13.91 -25.76
C GLU A 109 -20.25 -14.59 -26.84
N ASP A 110 -20.78 -15.78 -26.54
CA ASP A 110 -21.61 -16.55 -27.46
C ASP A 110 -22.97 -15.87 -27.70
N ALA A 111 -23.61 -15.31 -26.67
CA ALA A 111 -24.82 -14.51 -26.83
C ALA A 111 -24.58 -13.28 -27.71
N LYS A 112 -23.43 -12.61 -27.55
CA LYS A 112 -23.05 -11.47 -28.40
C LYS A 112 -22.76 -11.92 -29.83
N ARG A 113 -22.09 -13.05 -30.03
CA ARG A 113 -21.86 -13.63 -31.36
C ARG A 113 -23.17 -14.01 -32.05
N ALA A 114 -24.10 -14.62 -31.31
CA ALA A 114 -25.43 -14.98 -31.81
C ALA A 114 -26.28 -13.74 -32.15
N GLN A 115 -26.15 -12.64 -31.41
CA GLN A 115 -26.78 -11.36 -31.77
C GLN A 115 -26.23 -10.81 -33.07
N ASN A 116 -24.90 -10.75 -33.21
CA ASN A 116 -24.25 -10.29 -34.43
C ASN A 116 -24.63 -11.15 -35.64
N GLU A 117 -24.72 -12.48 -35.46
CA GLU A 117 -25.16 -13.41 -36.50
C GLU A 117 -26.62 -13.17 -36.90
N LYS A 118 -27.52 -12.94 -35.94
CA LYS A 118 -28.93 -12.57 -36.23
C LYS A 118 -29.01 -11.24 -36.98
N GLU A 119 -28.20 -10.26 -36.61
CA GLU A 119 -28.13 -8.99 -37.34
C GLU A 119 -27.63 -9.21 -38.76
N LEU A 120 -26.58 -10.01 -38.95
CA LEU A 120 -26.07 -10.36 -40.27
C LEU A 120 -27.16 -11.03 -41.12
N TYR A 121 -27.87 -12.04 -40.59
CA TYR A 121 -28.97 -12.69 -41.32
C TYR A 121 -30.17 -11.77 -41.56
N ARG A 122 -30.45 -10.83 -40.65
CA ARG A 122 -31.48 -9.80 -40.87
C ARG A 122 -31.16 -8.96 -42.11
N PHE A 123 -29.88 -8.61 -42.32
CA PHE A 123 -29.44 -7.87 -43.49
C PHE A 123 -29.27 -8.76 -44.74
N MET A 124 -28.91 -10.04 -44.58
CA MET A 124 -28.60 -10.96 -45.69
C MET A 124 -29.77 -11.84 -46.17
N GLY A 125 -30.88 -11.92 -45.45
CA GLY A 125 -32.05 -12.72 -45.84
C GLY A 125 -32.77 -12.20 -47.10
N PRO A 126 -33.74 -12.91 -47.70
CA PRO A 126 -34.42 -12.50 -48.94
C PRO A 126 -35.08 -11.10 -48.92
N ALA A 127 -35.18 -10.46 -47.76
CA ALA A 127 -35.77 -9.12 -47.57
C ALA A 127 -35.01 -7.98 -48.26
N TRP A 128 -33.71 -8.10 -48.58
CA TRP A 128 -33.00 -7.09 -49.38
C TRP A 128 -33.17 -7.30 -50.90
N LYS A 129 -33.64 -8.48 -51.33
CA LYS A 129 -34.20 -8.68 -52.67
C LYS A 129 -35.61 -8.11 -52.68
N GLY A 130 -35.73 -6.79 -52.70
CA GLY A 130 -36.97 -6.13 -53.09
C GLY A 130 -37.47 -6.74 -54.42
N LYS A 131 -38.79 -6.77 -54.63
CA LYS A 131 -39.39 -7.15 -55.92
C LYS A 131 -38.76 -6.26 -57.00
N GLY A 132 -37.80 -6.80 -57.75
CA GLY A 132 -37.13 -6.04 -58.81
C GLY A 132 -38.14 -5.70 -59.88
N ASN A 133 -38.39 -4.42 -60.11
CA ASN A 133 -39.08 -3.99 -61.33
C ASN A 133 -38.13 -4.23 -62.51
N ILE A 134 -38.63 -4.91 -63.54
CA ILE A 134 -37.89 -5.20 -64.76
C ILE A 134 -37.74 -3.87 -65.52
N LEU A 135 -36.58 -3.23 -65.43
CA LEU A 135 -36.27 -2.03 -66.20
C LEU A 135 -35.90 -2.46 -67.62
N GLY A 136 -36.90 -2.55 -68.50
CA GLY A 136 -36.68 -2.82 -69.92
C GLY A 136 -37.82 -3.52 -70.65
N GLY A 137 -39.07 -3.09 -70.46
CA GLY A 137 -40.21 -3.55 -71.25
C GLY A 137 -41.23 -2.43 -71.47
N GLU A 138 -41.52 -2.16 -72.74
CA GLU A 138 -42.44 -1.20 -73.37
C GLU A 138 -43.52 -0.51 -72.52
N ASP A 139 -43.56 0.82 -72.66
CA ASP A 139 -44.70 1.76 -72.61
C ASP A 139 -45.85 1.48 -71.63
N THR A 140 -45.71 2.02 -70.41
CA THR A 140 -46.87 2.42 -69.58
C THR A 140 -46.73 3.86 -69.08
N PRO A 141 -47.85 4.60 -68.92
CA PRO A 141 -47.83 6.06 -68.84
C PRO A 141 -47.24 6.53 -67.51
N LYS A 142 -46.43 7.60 -67.57
CA LYS A 142 -45.85 8.31 -66.42
C LYS A 142 -46.93 8.63 -65.38
N SER A 143 -46.86 7.95 -64.23
CA SER A 143 -47.48 8.39 -62.98
C SER A 143 -46.61 9.49 -62.36
N PRO A 144 -47.17 10.61 -61.87
CA PRO A 144 -46.41 11.85 -61.60
C PRO A 144 -45.62 11.86 -60.28
N ASP A 145 -45.56 10.77 -59.51
CA ASP A 145 -45.04 10.80 -58.13
C ASP A 145 -43.77 9.94 -57.90
N THR A 146 -42.86 9.86 -58.87
CA THR A 146 -41.60 9.07 -58.73
C THR A 146 -40.31 9.87 -58.83
N ASP A 147 -40.32 11.16 -58.47
CA ASP A 147 -39.13 12.02 -58.57
C ASP A 147 -38.32 12.17 -57.27
N ASN A 148 -38.72 11.45 -56.21
CA ASN A 148 -38.13 11.56 -54.87
C ASN A 148 -37.46 10.28 -54.35
N THR A 149 -37.59 9.13 -55.01
CA THR A 149 -37.12 7.84 -54.47
C THR A 149 -35.59 7.78 -54.29
N ASN A 150 -34.82 8.37 -55.21
CA ASN A 150 -33.36 8.39 -55.12
C ASN A 150 -32.84 9.42 -54.12
N ARG A 151 -33.56 10.53 -53.91
CA ARG A 151 -33.22 11.55 -52.90
C ARG A 151 -33.56 11.05 -51.50
N ASP A 152 -34.73 10.44 -51.29
CA ASP A 152 -35.11 9.85 -50.00
C ASP A 152 -34.20 8.67 -49.60
N ALA A 153 -33.80 7.82 -50.56
CA ALA A 153 -32.85 6.74 -50.30
C ALA A 153 -31.43 7.25 -49.98
N ALA A 154 -31.04 8.42 -50.50
CA ALA A 154 -29.76 9.07 -50.18
C ALA A 154 -29.80 9.79 -48.82
N VAL A 155 -30.93 10.42 -48.47
CA VAL A 155 -31.17 11.06 -47.17
C VAL A 155 -31.22 10.01 -46.06
N HIS A 156 -31.84 8.84 -46.27
CA HIS A 156 -31.86 7.74 -45.30
C HIS A 156 -30.53 6.97 -45.16
N ARG A 157 -29.56 7.15 -46.08
CA ARG A 157 -28.20 6.60 -45.96
C ARG A 157 -27.25 7.53 -45.21
N GLN A 158 -27.62 8.78 -44.99
CA GLN A 158 -26.92 9.61 -44.02
C GLN A 158 -27.22 9.00 -42.65
N LEU A 159 -26.21 8.32 -42.06
CA LEU A 159 -26.29 7.94 -40.65
C LEU A 159 -26.72 9.19 -39.89
N PRO A 160 -27.68 9.11 -38.95
CA PRO A 160 -28.03 10.27 -38.13
C PRO A 160 -26.73 10.79 -37.53
N GLU A 161 -26.29 12.00 -37.89
CA GLU A 161 -25.02 12.58 -37.42
C GLU A 161 -24.92 12.49 -35.90
N HIS A 162 -26.06 12.56 -35.21
CA HIS A 162 -26.19 12.37 -33.78
C HIS A 162 -25.67 11.01 -33.26
N THR A 163 -25.84 9.92 -34.01
CA THR A 163 -25.31 8.59 -33.62
C THR A 163 -23.81 8.48 -33.82
N ASP A 164 -23.26 9.11 -34.87
CA ASP A 164 -21.82 9.19 -35.10
C ASP A 164 -21.14 10.19 -34.16
N GLU A 165 -21.81 11.24 -33.73
CA GLU A 165 -21.36 12.15 -32.68
C GLU A 165 -21.36 11.45 -31.33
N VAL A 166 -22.43 10.76 -30.95
CA VAL A 166 -22.48 9.97 -29.71
C VAL A 166 -21.42 8.87 -29.74
N ARG A 167 -21.22 8.18 -30.87
CA ARG A 167 -20.16 7.18 -31.02
C ARG A 167 -18.76 7.80 -31.00
N ARG A 168 -18.55 8.96 -31.62
CA ARG A 168 -17.28 9.71 -31.55
C ARG A 168 -17.01 10.24 -30.15
N ASN A 169 -18.04 10.68 -29.43
CA ASN A 169 -17.98 11.17 -28.06
C ASN A 169 -17.74 10.03 -27.07
N ILE A 170 -18.38 8.88 -27.26
CA ILE A 170 -18.10 7.66 -26.47
C ILE A 170 -16.71 7.12 -26.81
N ALA A 171 -16.30 7.12 -28.07
CA ALA A 171 -14.96 6.70 -28.48
C ALA A 171 -13.87 7.67 -28.01
N SER A 172 -14.14 8.98 -27.96
CA SER A 172 -13.24 9.99 -27.41
C SER A 172 -13.19 9.94 -25.89
N GLN A 173 -14.32 9.72 -25.21
CA GLN A 173 -14.36 9.42 -23.77
C GLN A 173 -13.64 8.12 -23.43
N LEU A 174 -13.83 7.06 -24.23
CA LEU A 174 -13.11 5.79 -24.06
C LEU A 174 -11.61 5.96 -24.35
N LYS A 175 -11.22 6.79 -25.33
CA LYS A 175 -9.81 7.14 -25.56
C LYS A 175 -9.22 8.03 -24.46
N GLN A 176 -9.98 8.96 -23.89
CA GLN A 176 -9.56 9.80 -22.76
C GLN A 176 -9.44 9.00 -21.45
N THR A 177 -10.37 8.06 -21.21
CA THR A 177 -10.31 7.15 -20.06
C THR A 177 -9.23 6.09 -20.23
N SER A 178 -8.97 5.61 -21.46
CA SER A 178 -7.86 4.70 -21.75
C SER A 178 -6.49 5.39 -21.87
N SER A 179 -6.41 6.69 -22.14
CA SER A 179 -5.17 7.47 -21.95
C SER A 179 -4.85 7.69 -20.47
N ASN A 180 -5.83 7.49 -19.58
CA ASN A 180 -5.63 7.35 -18.14
C ASN A 180 -5.46 5.88 -17.72
N ILE A 181 -5.09 4.99 -18.66
CA ILE A 181 -4.35 3.78 -18.29
C ILE A 181 -2.99 4.30 -17.85
N LYS A 182 -2.91 4.57 -16.53
CA LYS A 182 -1.73 5.00 -15.79
C LYS A 182 -0.52 4.24 -16.33
N THR A 183 0.22 4.87 -17.23
CA THR A 183 1.55 4.40 -17.61
C THR A 183 2.30 4.29 -16.29
N LYS A 184 2.66 3.06 -15.91
CA LYS A 184 3.42 2.79 -14.70
C LYS A 184 4.77 3.49 -14.87
N LYS A 185 4.83 4.78 -14.50
CA LYS A 185 6.04 5.57 -14.55
C LYS A 185 6.96 4.90 -13.54
N VAL A 186 8.00 4.26 -14.05
CA VAL A 186 9.05 3.71 -13.20
C VAL A 186 9.77 4.93 -12.64
N ILE A 187 9.45 5.28 -11.41
CA ILE A 187 10.08 6.39 -10.70
C ILE A 187 11.45 5.88 -10.27
N VAL A 188 12.49 6.35 -10.95
CA VAL A 188 13.89 6.07 -10.61
C VAL A 188 14.34 7.16 -9.66
N LEU A 189 14.63 6.79 -8.42
CA LEU A 189 15.18 7.74 -7.46
C LEU A 189 16.68 7.92 -7.67
N PRO A 190 17.22 9.13 -7.43
CA PRO A 190 18.65 9.38 -7.49
C PRO A 190 19.41 8.56 -6.44
N ASP A 191 20.65 8.20 -6.75
CA ASP A 191 21.51 7.41 -5.87
C ASP A 191 21.70 8.07 -4.50
N GLU A 192 21.72 7.25 -3.46
CA GLU A 192 21.84 7.75 -2.08
C GLU A 192 23.27 8.24 -1.82
N PRO A 193 23.46 9.47 -1.33
CA PRO A 193 24.78 10.00 -1.02
C PRO A 193 25.45 9.24 0.14
N PRO A 194 26.79 9.13 0.14
CA PRO A 194 27.56 8.39 1.16
C PRO A 194 27.52 9.08 2.54
N ASP A 195 27.82 8.31 3.61
CA ASP A 195 27.89 8.81 4.99
C ASP A 195 28.95 9.92 5.13
N GLY A 196 28.50 11.14 5.47
CA GLY A 196 29.39 12.26 5.77
C GLY A 196 29.62 13.26 4.63
N ALA A 197 28.86 13.19 3.54
CA ALA A 197 28.89 14.25 2.53
C ALA A 197 28.34 15.57 3.12
N ALA A 198 29.07 16.68 2.93
CA ALA A 198 28.74 17.99 3.52
C ALA A 198 27.35 18.50 3.10
N ASP A 199 26.90 18.15 1.90
CA ASP A 199 25.65 18.65 1.32
C ASP A 199 24.52 17.60 1.38
N SER A 200 24.55 16.73 2.40
CA SER A 200 23.56 15.66 2.56
C SER A 200 22.61 15.89 3.75
N VAL A 201 21.32 15.60 3.52
CA VAL A 201 20.26 15.68 4.52
C VAL A 201 19.69 14.30 4.75
N LEU A 202 19.59 13.89 6.02
CA LEU A 202 18.88 12.69 6.41
C LEU A 202 17.39 12.97 6.56
N VAL A 203 16.59 12.46 5.62
CA VAL A 203 15.13 12.58 5.66
C VAL A 203 14.53 11.31 6.27
N VAL A 204 13.68 11.51 7.27
CA VAL A 204 12.95 10.45 7.97
C VAL A 204 11.45 10.63 7.72
N LEU A 205 10.87 9.78 6.88
CA LEU A 205 9.43 9.75 6.63
C LEU A 205 8.74 8.86 7.67
N ARG A 206 7.75 9.42 8.38
CA ARG A 206 6.82 8.68 9.24
C ARG A 206 5.58 8.32 8.43
N THR A 207 5.29 7.03 8.33
CA THR A 207 4.07 6.56 7.67
C THR A 207 2.89 6.58 8.64
N PRO A 208 1.65 6.65 8.14
CA PRO A 208 0.45 6.50 8.97
C PRO A 208 0.37 5.11 9.62
N ILE A 209 1.06 4.12 9.04
CA ILE A 209 1.19 2.74 9.57
C ILE A 209 2.11 2.71 10.82
N GLY A 210 2.83 3.81 11.10
CA GLY A 210 3.76 3.92 12.23
C GLY A 210 5.19 3.44 11.92
N THR A 211 5.46 3.03 10.67
CA THR A 211 6.82 2.72 10.20
C THR A 211 7.59 4.01 9.92
N LYS A 212 8.93 3.90 9.94
CA LYS A 212 9.82 5.03 9.64
C LYS A 212 10.79 4.63 8.54
N HIS A 213 10.78 5.36 7.43
CA HIS A 213 11.71 5.17 6.33
C HIS A 213 12.75 6.29 6.36
N LYS A 214 14.03 5.92 6.34
CA LYS A 214 15.15 6.86 6.38
C LYS A 214 15.89 6.77 5.07
N ARG A 215 16.22 7.93 4.48
CA ARG A 215 17.05 8.02 3.29
C ARG A 215 17.75 9.37 3.27
N ARG A 216 18.99 9.40 2.77
CA ARG A 216 19.71 10.65 2.56
C ARG A 216 19.43 11.21 1.18
N PHE A 217 19.40 12.53 1.11
CA PHE A 217 19.25 13.29 -0.13
C PHE A 217 20.26 14.43 -0.16
N LEU A 218 20.64 14.86 -1.35
CA LEU A 218 21.45 16.06 -1.53
C LEU A 218 20.59 17.31 -1.29
N LEU A 219 21.18 18.36 -0.72
CA LEU A 219 20.53 19.67 -0.51
C LEU A 219 20.01 20.29 -1.83
N SER A 220 20.74 20.04 -2.92
CA SER A 220 20.40 20.50 -4.27
C SER A 220 19.18 19.81 -4.89
N ASN A 221 18.68 18.72 -4.28
CA ASN A 221 17.52 18.01 -4.80
C ASN A 221 16.23 18.81 -4.53
N THR A 222 15.24 18.61 -5.38
CA THR A 222 13.90 19.18 -5.22
C THR A 222 13.02 18.37 -4.27
N ALA A 223 12.05 19.03 -3.66
CA ALA A 223 11.03 18.39 -2.83
C ALA A 223 10.22 17.31 -3.59
N GLN A 224 10.12 17.42 -4.92
CA GLN A 224 9.55 16.39 -5.79
C GLN A 224 10.21 15.02 -5.58
N VAL A 225 11.52 14.97 -5.35
CA VAL A 225 12.25 13.71 -5.10
C VAL A 225 11.77 13.04 -3.82
N LEU A 226 11.32 13.81 -2.82
CA LEU A 226 10.74 13.27 -1.59
C LEU A 226 9.34 12.72 -1.83
N LEU A 227 8.52 13.40 -2.63
CA LEU A 227 7.21 12.91 -3.05
C LEU A 227 7.33 11.62 -3.86
N ASP A 228 8.35 11.54 -4.72
CA ASP A 228 8.69 10.36 -5.50
C ASP A 228 9.19 9.21 -4.58
N PHE A 229 9.99 9.51 -3.56
CA PHE A 229 10.38 8.54 -2.53
C PHE A 229 9.17 7.95 -1.79
N MET A 230 8.21 8.79 -1.44
CA MET A 230 6.94 8.37 -0.83
C MET A 230 6.18 7.38 -1.73
N THR A 231 6.14 7.63 -3.05
CA THR A 231 5.49 6.69 -3.99
C THR A 231 6.21 5.35 -4.08
N VAL A 232 7.55 5.31 -3.98
CA VAL A 232 8.32 4.06 -3.98
C VAL A 232 8.11 3.25 -2.70
N ILE A 233 7.88 3.92 -1.57
CA ILE A 233 7.49 3.25 -0.32
C ILE A 233 6.07 2.63 -0.45
N GLY A 234 5.23 3.14 -1.35
CA GLY A 234 3.88 2.63 -1.63
C GLY A 234 2.77 3.64 -1.36
N PHE A 235 3.09 4.88 -1.01
CA PHE A 235 2.11 5.94 -0.73
C PHE A 235 2.02 6.87 -1.94
N HIS A 236 0.88 6.87 -2.64
CA HIS A 236 0.71 7.65 -3.87
C HIS A 236 0.32 9.10 -3.57
N GLN A 237 0.89 10.04 -4.35
CA GLN A 237 0.66 11.50 -4.22
C GLN A 237 -0.81 11.94 -4.38
N SER A 238 -1.68 11.08 -4.93
CA SER A 238 -3.11 11.35 -5.09
C SER A 238 -3.93 11.16 -3.81
N ALA A 239 -3.41 10.40 -2.85
CA ALA A 239 -4.09 10.08 -1.60
C ALA A 239 -3.29 10.55 -0.38
N TYR A 240 -1.98 10.70 -0.53
CA TYR A 240 -1.07 11.05 0.54
C TYR A 240 -0.20 12.24 0.16
N THR A 241 0.11 13.08 1.15
CA THR A 241 1.04 14.19 1.04
C THR A 241 2.05 14.15 2.18
N ILE A 242 3.16 14.88 2.02
CA ILE A 242 4.20 14.98 3.03
C ILE A 242 4.06 16.33 3.76
N ALA A 243 4.04 16.30 5.08
CA ALA A 243 3.94 17.46 5.95
C ALA A 243 5.15 17.58 6.89
N THR A 244 5.63 18.80 7.12
CA THR A 244 6.55 19.11 8.21
C THR A 244 5.80 19.21 9.54
N SER A 245 6.51 19.02 10.66
CA SER A 245 5.91 19.13 12.00
C SER A 245 5.74 20.59 12.46
N TYR A 246 6.83 21.36 12.49
CA TYR A 246 6.84 22.75 12.99
C TYR A 246 7.84 23.63 12.23
N PRO A 247 7.41 24.75 11.62
CA PRO A 247 6.01 25.07 11.31
C PRO A 247 5.40 24.01 10.37
N ARG A 248 4.09 23.76 10.49
CA ARG A 248 3.40 22.77 9.64
C ARG A 248 3.25 23.31 8.23
N GLN A 249 3.80 22.59 7.26
CA GLN A 249 3.84 22.98 5.85
C GLN A 249 3.72 21.73 4.97
N LEU A 250 2.91 21.83 3.92
CA LEU A 250 2.66 20.73 2.98
C LEU A 250 3.63 20.83 1.81
N LEU A 251 4.42 19.78 1.57
CA LEU A 251 5.41 19.75 0.48
C LEU A 251 4.75 19.64 -0.90
N GLY A 252 3.48 19.20 -0.99
CA GLY A 252 2.76 19.14 -2.27
C GLY A 252 2.62 20.50 -2.96
N SER A 253 2.60 21.60 -2.20
CA SER A 253 2.54 22.98 -2.74
C SER A 253 3.90 23.47 -3.25
N GLN A 254 5.00 22.86 -2.79
CA GLN A 254 6.37 23.33 -2.99
C GLN A 254 7.26 22.26 -3.65
N ALA A 255 6.69 21.48 -4.56
CA ALA A 255 7.38 20.40 -5.26
C ALA A 255 8.68 20.85 -5.96
N ASP A 256 8.68 22.09 -6.46
CA ASP A 256 9.78 22.67 -7.24
C ASP A 256 10.86 23.35 -6.37
N SER A 257 10.63 23.50 -5.06
CA SER A 257 11.61 24.09 -4.15
C SER A 257 12.71 23.09 -3.78
N THR A 258 13.93 23.61 -3.61
CA THR A 258 15.08 22.80 -3.17
C THR A 258 14.98 22.45 -1.68
N LEU A 259 15.63 21.38 -1.24
CA LEU A 259 15.64 21.02 0.19
C LEU A 259 16.34 22.08 1.05
N GLU A 260 17.30 22.80 0.47
CA GLU A 260 17.96 23.94 1.12
C GLU A 260 16.99 25.11 1.34
N GLU A 261 16.19 25.47 0.33
CA GLU A 261 15.16 26.52 0.43
C GLU A 261 14.08 26.21 1.48
N LEU A 262 13.79 24.92 1.68
CA LEU A 262 12.86 24.45 2.72
C LEU A 262 13.48 24.48 4.14
N GLY A 263 14.76 24.87 4.26
CA GLY A 263 15.46 24.95 5.54
C GLY A 263 15.84 23.58 6.12
N PHE A 264 15.98 22.55 5.29
CA PHE A 264 16.36 21.22 5.74
C PHE A 264 17.88 21.12 5.88
N ILE A 265 18.40 21.24 7.10
CA ILE A 265 19.84 21.39 7.32
C ILE A 265 20.58 20.04 7.41
N HIS A 266 20.28 19.21 8.41
CA HIS A 266 21.03 17.97 8.69
C HIS A 266 20.11 16.75 8.77
N GLN A 267 19.08 16.85 9.61
CA GLN A 267 18.11 15.79 9.78
C GLN A 267 16.72 16.39 9.89
N VAL A 268 15.81 15.87 9.08
CA VAL A 268 14.42 16.32 9.07
C VAL A 268 13.49 15.13 9.19
N VAL A 269 12.46 15.31 10.01
CA VAL A 269 11.40 14.34 10.21
C VAL A 269 10.15 14.87 9.55
N LEU A 270 9.65 14.12 8.57
CA LEU A 270 8.44 14.47 7.83
C LEU A 270 7.36 13.42 8.09
N ASN A 271 6.11 13.84 8.04
CA ASN A 271 4.94 12.99 8.26
C ASN A 271 4.22 12.78 6.94
N ILE A 272 3.81 11.55 6.66
CA ILE A 272 2.92 11.23 5.55
C ILE A 272 1.48 11.31 6.08
N GLU A 273 0.70 12.20 5.50
CA GLU A 273 -0.70 12.48 5.86
C GLU A 273 -1.61 12.18 4.67
N GLU A 274 -2.86 11.82 4.94
CA GLU A 274 -3.89 11.65 3.90
C GLU A 274 -4.36 13.02 3.42
N ILE A 275 -4.53 13.17 2.11
CA ILE A 275 -5.11 14.38 1.53
C ILE A 275 -6.62 14.27 1.68
N GLU A 276 -7.22 15.17 2.46
CA GLU A 276 -8.67 15.35 2.50
C GLU A 276 -9.12 15.94 1.14
N LEU A 277 -9.88 15.14 0.38
CA LEU A 277 -10.47 15.51 -0.91
C LEU A 277 -11.74 16.35 -0.72
#